data_AF-A0A935L7G1-F1
#
_entry.id   AF-A0A935L7G1-F1
#
_cell.length_a   1.000
_cell.length_b   1.000
_cell.length_c   1.000
_cell.angle_alpha   90.00
_cell.angle_beta   90.00
_cell.angle_gamma   90.00
#
_symmetry.space_group_name_H-M   'P 1'
#
loop_
_entity.id
_entity.type
_entity.pdbx_description
1 polymer ?
#
loop_
_entity_poly.entity_id
_entity_poly.type
_entity_poly.pdbx_seq_one_letter_code
_entity_poly.pdbx_strand_id
1 'polypeptide(L)'
;MTLDLSKVKRQLQDHLQEGLLLVVGTGLSIAEGIPGMWPLAEHLKQVIPNKIVASPDPAWADVVAALDSGDHLEAAMGKTTLNALTVDAIVAATAMFIAYKERQVFGRVLSGKRQLPFTAFVKHLFKAGKRFHLITPNYDRLVELATEAAEIGVDSRFSGYLYGFADPKRAADAHRESYVSGRNTLLRSLPCLSVYKPHGSLDWFDVGGKVIRSPMETDRVPVIITPGASKYRESFRWAFDDQRTSGNRCVANATRLMFIGYGFNDDHLEQLCPGLKVTKPLS
;
A
#
# COMPACT_ATOMS: atom_id res chain seq x y z
N MET A 1 -37.77 9.83 0.19
CA MET A 1 -37.78 8.35 0.34
C MET A 1 -36.96 7.99 1.56
N THR A 2 -37.59 7.46 2.60
CA THR A 2 -36.89 6.89 3.77
C THR A 2 -36.11 5.67 3.30
N LEU A 3 -34.77 5.70 3.41
CA LEU A 3 -33.93 4.53 3.14
C LEU A 3 -34.35 3.41 4.11
N ASP A 4 -34.83 2.28 3.60
CA ASP A 4 -35.01 1.08 4.41
C ASP A 4 -33.62 0.53 4.76
N LEU A 5 -33.25 0.72 6.02
CA LEU A 5 -31.97 0.30 6.57
C LEU A 5 -31.71 -1.20 6.37
N SER A 6 -32.76 -2.02 6.39
CA SER A 6 -32.65 -3.48 6.18
C SER A 6 -32.25 -3.80 4.75
N LYS A 7 -32.87 -3.11 3.77
CA LYS A 7 -32.52 -3.24 2.36
C LYS A 7 -31.09 -2.80 2.06
N VAL A 8 -30.64 -1.69 2.65
CA VAL A 8 -29.27 -1.17 2.49
C VAL A 8 -28.25 -2.13 3.09
N LYS A 9 -28.51 -2.65 4.30
CA LYS A 9 -27.64 -3.66 4.94
C LYS A 9 -27.50 -4.90 4.07
N ARG A 10 -28.59 -5.38 3.48
CA ARG A 10 -28.58 -6.55 2.59
C ARG A 10 -27.77 -6.29 1.33
N GLN A 11 -27.97 -5.15 0.68
CA GLN A 11 -27.18 -4.74 -0.48
C GLN A 11 -25.67 -4.68 -0.18
N LEU A 12 -25.29 -4.14 0.98
CA LEU A 12 -23.89 -4.13 1.42
C LEU A 12 -23.37 -5.54 1.68
N GLN A 13 -24.15 -6.40 2.34
CA GLN A 13 -23.76 -7.81 2.56
C GLN A 13 -23.59 -8.59 1.26
N ASP A 14 -24.46 -8.35 0.27
CA ASP A 14 -24.39 -8.97 -1.06
C ASP A 14 -23.20 -8.43 -1.88
N HIS A 15 -22.72 -7.22 -1.56
CA HIS A 15 -21.52 -6.63 -2.14
C HIS A 15 -20.23 -7.16 -1.49
N LEU A 16 -20.25 -7.44 -0.19
CA LEU A 16 -19.11 -7.97 0.56
C LEU A 16 -19.02 -9.51 0.43
N GLN A 17 -18.86 -9.98 -0.80
CA GLN A 17 -18.82 -11.41 -1.17
C GLN A 17 -17.59 -11.73 -2.04
N GLU A 18 -17.36 -13.01 -2.34
CA GLU A 18 -16.31 -13.44 -3.29
C GLU A 18 -16.35 -12.66 -4.61
N GLY A 19 -15.17 -12.38 -5.15
CA GLY A 19 -14.99 -11.51 -6.32
C GLY A 19 -14.89 -10.02 -6.01
N LEU A 20 -14.93 -9.63 -4.72
CA LEU A 20 -14.60 -8.27 -4.28
C LEU A 20 -13.09 -8.00 -4.33
N LEU A 21 -12.73 -6.88 -4.96
CA LEU A 21 -11.42 -6.25 -4.86
C LEU A 21 -11.51 -4.98 -4.01
N LEU A 22 -10.59 -4.84 -3.05
CA LEU A 22 -10.43 -3.65 -2.24
C LEU A 22 -9.39 -2.71 -2.87
N VAL A 23 -9.69 -1.42 -2.91
CA VAL A 23 -8.73 -0.36 -3.23
C VAL A 23 -8.61 0.54 -2.02
N VAL A 24 -7.46 0.46 -1.34
CA VAL A 24 -7.23 1.18 -0.07
C VAL A 24 -6.29 2.34 -0.30
N GLY A 25 -6.78 3.57 -0.10
CA GLY A 25 -5.98 4.79 -0.19
C GLY A 25 -5.44 5.27 1.15
N THR A 26 -4.73 6.39 1.11
CA THR A 26 -4.02 6.96 2.27
C THR A 26 -4.95 7.41 3.39
N GLY A 27 -6.22 7.69 3.10
CA GLY A 27 -7.23 8.05 4.10
C GLY A 27 -7.42 7.00 5.19
N LEU A 28 -7.23 5.70 4.87
CA LEU A 28 -7.26 4.64 5.88
C LEU A 28 -6.11 4.82 6.88
N SER A 29 -4.89 5.03 6.38
CA SER A 29 -3.70 5.21 7.22
C SER A 29 -3.77 6.55 8.00
N ILE A 30 -4.32 7.60 7.40
CA ILE A 30 -4.52 8.90 8.06
C ILE A 30 -5.42 8.78 9.28
N ALA A 31 -6.53 8.03 9.18
CA ALA A 31 -7.42 7.77 10.32
C ALA A 31 -6.69 7.05 11.48
N GLU A 32 -5.62 6.30 11.18
CA GLU A 32 -4.81 5.62 12.18
C GLU A 32 -3.68 6.49 12.77
N GLY A 33 -3.44 7.68 12.20
CA GLY A 33 -2.43 8.65 12.64
C GLY A 33 -1.17 8.68 11.77
N ILE A 34 -1.19 8.04 10.59
CA ILE A 34 -0.13 8.17 9.58
C ILE A 34 -0.28 9.52 8.87
N PRO A 35 0.80 10.28 8.66
CA PRO A 35 0.72 11.59 8.01
C PRO A 35 0.28 11.45 6.56
N GLY A 36 -0.63 12.32 6.12
CA GLY A 36 -0.99 12.47 4.71
C GLY A 36 0.03 13.30 3.92
N MET A 37 -0.30 13.62 2.67
CA MET A 37 0.61 14.33 1.75
C MET A 37 0.95 15.76 2.19
N TRP A 38 0.01 16.47 2.81
CA TRP A 38 0.28 17.83 3.28
C TRP A 38 1.32 17.88 4.41
N PRO A 39 1.16 17.13 5.54
CA PRO A 39 2.22 17.03 6.54
C PRO A 39 3.56 16.51 5.98
N LEU A 40 3.53 15.62 4.98
CA LEU A 40 4.74 15.14 4.32
C LEU A 40 5.44 16.27 3.55
N ALA A 41 4.72 17.07 2.77
CA ALA A 41 5.28 18.21 2.04
C ALA A 41 5.96 19.21 2.99
N GLU A 42 5.29 19.56 4.09
CA GLU A 42 5.85 20.45 5.11
C GLU A 42 7.10 19.86 5.79
N HIS A 43 7.08 18.55 6.07
CA HIS A 43 8.27 17.87 6.60
C HIS A 43 9.44 17.94 5.61
N LEU A 44 9.19 17.65 4.33
CA LEU A 44 10.22 17.68 3.29
C LEU A 44 10.81 19.09 3.10
N LYS A 45 9.98 20.14 3.09
CA LYS A 45 10.41 21.55 3.06
C LYS A 45 11.45 21.86 4.14
N GLN A 46 11.27 21.30 5.34
CA GLN A 46 12.16 21.53 6.48
C GLN A 46 13.46 20.72 6.41
N VAL A 47 13.40 19.45 5.98
CA VAL A 47 14.55 18.53 6.11
C VAL A 47 15.43 18.45 4.87
N ILE A 48 14.89 18.64 3.67
CA ILE A 48 15.64 18.47 2.42
C ILE A 48 16.75 19.50 2.25
N PRO A 49 16.57 20.82 2.54
CA PRO A 49 17.65 21.80 2.42
C PRO A 49 18.92 21.40 3.18
N ASN A 50 18.77 20.82 4.38
CA ASN A 50 19.89 20.36 5.20
C ASN A 50 20.54 19.07 4.65
N LYS A 51 19.77 18.22 3.96
CA LYS A 51 20.27 16.95 3.39
C LYS A 51 21.06 17.15 2.09
N ILE A 52 20.85 18.25 1.39
CA ILE A 52 21.48 18.55 0.10
C ILE A 52 22.58 19.61 0.18
N VAL A 53 23.01 20.02 1.39
CA VAL A 53 24.05 21.07 1.55
C VAL A 53 25.34 20.72 0.79
N ALA A 54 25.75 19.45 0.81
CA ALA A 54 26.96 18.99 0.14
C ALA A 54 26.81 18.88 -1.39
N SER A 55 25.57 18.84 -1.90
CA SER A 55 25.27 18.80 -3.34
C SER A 55 23.96 19.56 -3.58
N PRO A 56 24.01 20.91 -3.61
CA PRO A 56 22.82 21.73 -3.71
C PRO A 56 22.04 21.44 -4.99
N ASP A 57 20.71 21.49 -4.88
CA ASP A 57 19.80 21.29 -6.00
C ASP A 57 18.86 22.50 -6.11
N PRO A 58 19.13 23.45 -7.03
CA PRO A 58 18.29 24.63 -7.22
C PRO A 58 16.83 24.29 -7.55
N ALA A 59 16.57 23.15 -8.20
CA ALA A 59 15.22 22.72 -8.55
C ALA A 59 14.36 22.46 -7.31
N TRP A 60 14.97 22.22 -6.15
CA TRP A 60 14.22 22.12 -4.89
C TRP A 60 13.49 23.43 -4.56
N ALA A 61 14.09 24.59 -4.83
CA ALA A 61 13.44 25.88 -4.59
C ALA A 61 12.18 26.06 -5.45
N ASP A 62 12.18 25.56 -6.68
CA ASP A 62 11.01 25.57 -7.56
C ASP A 62 9.88 24.67 -7.02
N VAL A 63 10.24 23.49 -6.47
CA VAL A 63 9.27 22.61 -5.78
C VAL A 63 8.66 23.32 -4.58
N VAL A 64 9.47 23.99 -3.75
CA VAL A 64 8.98 24.74 -2.58
C VAL A 64 8.05 25.88 -3.02
N ALA A 65 8.42 26.65 -4.04
CA ALA A 65 7.59 27.72 -4.57
C ALA A 65 6.25 27.18 -5.12
N ALA A 66 6.26 26.04 -5.81
CA ALA A 66 5.04 25.40 -6.30
C ALA A 66 4.12 24.97 -5.14
N LEU A 67 4.68 24.33 -4.10
CA LEU A 67 3.93 23.96 -2.88
C LEU A 67 3.32 25.19 -2.20
N ASP A 68 4.09 26.27 -2.05
CA ASP A 68 3.62 27.52 -1.45
C ASP A 68 2.54 28.22 -2.29
N SER A 69 2.52 27.96 -3.60
CA SER A 69 1.47 28.45 -4.51
C SER A 69 0.19 27.61 -4.51
N GLY A 70 0.15 26.52 -3.73
CA GLY A 70 -1.05 25.69 -3.53
C GLY A 70 -1.06 24.38 -4.31
N ASP A 71 0.02 24.02 -5.02
CA ASP A 71 0.15 22.70 -5.60
C ASP A 71 0.21 21.61 -4.51
N HIS A 72 -0.38 20.45 -4.80
CA HIS A 72 -0.08 19.25 -4.02
C HIS A 72 1.31 18.69 -4.34
N LEU A 73 1.84 17.86 -3.44
CA LEU A 73 3.23 17.37 -3.49
C LEU A 73 3.61 16.74 -4.83
N GLU A 74 2.72 15.93 -5.41
CA GLU A 74 2.99 15.30 -6.69
C GLU A 74 3.06 16.30 -7.85
N ALA A 75 2.11 17.24 -7.94
CA ALA A 75 2.14 18.28 -8.97
C ALA A 75 3.40 19.15 -8.85
N ALA A 76 3.75 19.57 -7.63
CA ALA A 76 4.93 20.39 -7.38
C ALA A 76 6.22 19.66 -7.80
N MET A 77 6.36 18.38 -7.45
CA MET A 77 7.53 17.60 -7.82
C MET A 77 7.56 17.21 -9.31
N GLY A 78 6.41 17.18 -9.98
CA GLY A 78 6.29 16.91 -11.42
C GLY A 78 6.68 18.10 -12.32
N LYS A 79 6.73 19.32 -11.78
CA LYS A 79 7.06 20.54 -12.54
C LYS A 79 8.55 20.71 -12.86
N THR A 80 9.43 19.98 -12.20
CA THR A 80 10.88 20.11 -12.35
C THR A 80 11.58 18.75 -12.31
N THR A 81 12.85 18.71 -12.71
CA THR A 81 13.68 17.50 -12.62
C THR A 81 14.67 17.67 -11.49
N LEU A 82 14.47 16.91 -10.41
CA LEU A 82 15.38 16.87 -9.27
C LEU A 82 16.59 15.98 -9.55
N ASN A 83 17.73 16.33 -8.94
CA ASN A 83 18.94 15.51 -8.99
C ASN A 83 18.72 14.18 -8.26
N ALA A 84 19.46 13.14 -8.67
CA ALA A 84 19.35 11.81 -8.09
C ALA A 84 19.56 11.79 -6.55
N LEU A 85 20.54 12.55 -6.06
CA LEU A 85 20.81 12.66 -4.62
C LEU A 85 19.67 13.34 -3.85
N THR A 86 19.00 14.33 -4.46
CA THR A 86 17.81 14.97 -3.88
C THR A 86 16.65 13.99 -3.82
N VAL A 87 16.43 13.21 -4.89
CA VAL A 87 15.42 12.16 -4.92
C VAL A 87 15.69 11.11 -3.84
N ASP A 88 16.94 10.62 -3.72
CA ASP A 88 17.34 9.69 -2.65
C ASP A 88 17.07 10.28 -1.25
N ALA A 89 17.38 11.56 -1.04
CA ALA A 89 17.11 12.24 0.22
C ALA A 89 15.60 12.35 0.53
N ILE A 90 14.76 12.59 -0.48
CA ILE A 90 13.29 12.63 -0.35
C ILE A 90 12.73 11.25 -0.03
N VAL A 91 13.18 10.20 -0.73
CA VAL A 91 12.76 8.83 -0.47
C VAL A 91 13.11 8.45 0.98
N ALA A 92 14.34 8.71 1.41
CA ALA A 92 14.78 8.43 2.78
C ALA A 92 13.98 9.23 3.83
N ALA A 93 13.79 10.54 3.62
CA ALA A 93 13.02 11.39 4.53
C ALA A 93 11.55 10.94 4.63
N THR A 94 10.92 10.64 3.49
CA THR A 94 9.53 10.14 3.44
C THR A 94 9.39 8.82 4.19
N ALA A 95 10.26 7.85 3.90
CA ALA A 95 10.25 6.56 4.55
C ALA A 95 10.40 6.68 6.07
N MET A 96 11.38 7.47 6.55
CA MET A 96 11.60 7.69 7.98
C MET A 96 10.40 8.36 8.65
N PHE A 97 9.82 9.39 8.02
CA PHE A 97 8.70 10.14 8.58
C PHE A 97 7.45 9.25 8.79
N ILE A 98 7.14 8.42 7.80
CA ILE A 98 6.00 7.51 7.85
C ILE A 98 6.28 6.33 8.78
N ALA A 99 7.45 5.70 8.69
CA ALA A 99 7.84 4.57 9.53
C ALA A 99 7.84 4.92 11.03
N TYR A 100 8.27 6.13 11.38
CA TYR A 100 8.22 6.61 12.77
C TYR A 100 6.79 6.60 13.33
N LYS A 101 5.81 7.05 12.54
CA LYS A 101 4.39 7.08 12.94
C LYS A 101 3.76 5.69 12.91
N GLU A 102 4.09 4.89 11.90
CA GLU A 102 3.67 3.49 11.80
C GLU A 102 4.09 2.69 13.04
N ARG A 103 5.33 2.83 13.50
CA ARG A 103 5.84 2.16 14.71
C ARG A 103 4.98 2.47 15.93
N GLN A 104 4.51 3.71 16.08
CA GLN A 104 3.63 4.09 17.19
C GLN A 104 2.25 3.42 17.10
N VAL A 105 1.76 3.16 15.90
CA VAL A 105 0.52 2.41 15.68
C VAL A 105 0.77 0.92 15.98
N PHE A 106 1.83 0.34 15.44
CA PHE A 106 2.25 -1.05 15.67
C PHE A 106 2.39 -1.33 17.16
N GLY A 107 3.13 -0.49 17.90
CA GLY A 107 3.32 -0.67 19.35
C GLY A 107 2.01 -0.65 20.13
N ARG A 108 1.03 0.18 19.73
CA ARG A 108 -0.30 0.21 20.36
C ARG A 108 -1.13 -1.04 20.04
N VAL A 109 -1.05 -1.56 18.81
CA VAL A 109 -1.73 -2.80 18.42
C VAL A 109 -1.12 -4.01 19.12
N LEU A 110 0.21 -4.15 19.07
CA LEU A 110 0.93 -5.29 19.66
C LEU A 110 0.83 -5.34 21.19
N SER A 111 0.67 -4.19 21.85
CA SER A 111 0.42 -4.13 23.30
C SER A 111 -1.06 -4.33 23.68
N GLY A 112 -1.93 -4.61 22.71
CA GLY A 112 -3.38 -4.77 22.94
C GLY A 112 -4.11 -3.48 23.29
N LYS A 113 -3.45 -2.31 23.27
CA LYS A 113 -4.04 -1.01 23.59
C LYS A 113 -4.94 -0.46 22.49
N ARG A 114 -4.86 -1.01 21.28
CA ARG A 114 -5.66 -0.58 20.12
C ARG A 114 -5.97 -1.77 19.21
N GLN A 115 -7.17 -1.80 18.67
CA GLN A 115 -7.51 -2.61 17.51
C GLN A 115 -7.81 -1.67 16.35
N LEU A 116 -7.26 -1.96 15.16
CA LEU A 116 -7.55 -1.16 13.97
C LEU A 116 -8.97 -1.50 13.47
N PRO A 117 -9.79 -0.52 13.05
CA PRO A 117 -11.10 -0.78 12.46
C PRO A 117 -11.03 -1.74 11.26
N PHE A 118 -9.94 -1.69 10.49
CA PHE A 118 -9.71 -2.60 9.38
C PHE A 118 -9.60 -4.07 9.84
N THR A 119 -9.09 -4.35 11.05
CA THR A 119 -9.07 -5.71 11.62
C THR A 119 -10.49 -6.26 11.78
N ALA A 120 -11.41 -5.44 12.32
CA ALA A 120 -12.81 -5.84 12.48
C ALA A 120 -13.50 -6.04 11.13
N PHE A 121 -13.20 -5.18 10.15
CA PHE A 121 -13.69 -5.31 8.78
C PHE A 121 -13.22 -6.62 8.12
N VAL A 122 -11.92 -6.93 8.17
CA VAL A 122 -11.35 -8.16 7.62
C VAL A 122 -12.00 -9.40 8.24
N LYS A 123 -12.17 -9.44 9.57
CA LYS A 123 -12.87 -10.55 10.24
C LYS A 123 -14.29 -10.78 9.72
N HIS A 124 -14.99 -9.72 9.31
CA HIS A 124 -16.33 -9.85 8.73
C HIS A 124 -16.28 -10.24 7.25
N LEU A 125 -15.38 -9.63 6.48
CA LEU A 125 -15.21 -9.91 5.05
C LEU A 125 -14.90 -11.39 4.80
N PHE A 126 -13.99 -11.98 5.58
CA PHE A 126 -13.58 -13.37 5.43
C PHE A 126 -14.60 -14.41 5.92
N LYS A 127 -15.78 -13.98 6.41
CA LYS A 127 -16.94 -14.88 6.57
C LYS A 127 -17.58 -15.22 5.21
N ALA A 128 -17.39 -14.37 4.21
CA ALA A 128 -18.02 -14.48 2.90
C ALA A 128 -17.15 -15.18 1.84
N GLY A 129 -15.88 -15.46 2.15
CA GLY A 129 -14.95 -16.09 1.22
C GLY A 129 -13.58 -16.33 1.84
N LYS A 130 -12.77 -17.18 1.20
CA LYS A 130 -11.43 -17.51 1.70
C LYS A 130 -10.30 -16.67 1.09
N ARG A 131 -10.56 -15.97 -0.01
CA ARG A 131 -9.52 -15.18 -0.68
C ARG A 131 -10.09 -13.88 -1.20
N PHE A 132 -9.44 -12.79 -0.81
CA PHE A 132 -9.74 -11.45 -1.28
C PHE A 132 -8.44 -10.79 -1.78
N HIS A 133 -8.61 -9.74 -2.56
CA HIS A 133 -7.51 -8.99 -3.16
C HIS A 133 -7.61 -7.53 -2.75
N LEU A 134 -6.46 -6.91 -2.48
CA LEU A 134 -6.35 -5.52 -2.08
C LEU A 134 -5.23 -4.84 -2.85
N ILE A 135 -5.50 -3.68 -3.43
CA ILE A 135 -4.49 -2.81 -4.04
C ILE A 135 -4.36 -1.56 -3.17
N THR A 136 -3.14 -1.15 -2.85
CA THR A 136 -2.90 0.09 -2.10
C THR A 136 -1.61 0.79 -2.53
N PRO A 137 -1.64 2.12 -2.79
CA PRO A 137 -0.43 2.91 -2.99
C PRO A 137 0.29 3.24 -1.67
N ASN A 138 -0.27 2.86 -0.51
CA ASN A 138 0.30 3.18 0.79
C ASN A 138 1.58 2.39 1.05
N TYR A 139 2.60 3.08 1.57
CA TYR A 139 3.88 2.45 1.94
C TYR A 139 3.79 1.67 3.25
N ASP A 140 2.95 2.16 4.18
CA ASP A 140 2.78 1.57 5.51
C ASP A 140 2.15 0.18 5.43
N ARG A 141 2.33 -0.58 6.50
CA ARG A 141 1.98 -1.99 6.64
C ARG A 141 0.75 -2.19 7.51
N LEU A 142 -0.11 -1.17 7.62
CA LEU A 142 -1.28 -1.23 8.51
C LEU A 142 -2.32 -2.24 8.02
N VAL A 143 -2.49 -2.41 6.71
CA VAL A 143 -3.44 -3.39 6.16
C VAL A 143 -2.95 -4.81 6.41
N GLU A 144 -1.65 -5.07 6.30
CA GLU A 144 -1.04 -6.36 6.64
C GLU A 144 -1.17 -6.65 8.13
N LEU A 145 -0.74 -5.71 8.99
CA LEU A 145 -0.85 -5.85 10.45
C LEU A 145 -2.29 -6.11 10.87
N ALA A 146 -3.24 -5.34 10.34
CA ALA A 146 -4.66 -5.48 10.66
C ALA A 146 -5.23 -6.83 10.23
N THR A 147 -4.77 -7.37 9.10
CA THR A 147 -5.20 -8.66 8.54
C THR A 147 -4.62 -9.81 9.33
N GLU A 148 -3.33 -9.78 9.66
CA GLU A 148 -2.68 -10.80 10.49
C GLU A 148 -3.24 -10.78 11.92
N ALA A 149 -3.52 -9.59 12.49
CA ALA A 149 -4.24 -9.45 13.76
C ALA A 149 -5.70 -9.94 13.71
N ALA A 150 -6.25 -10.13 12.51
CA ALA A 150 -7.53 -10.79 12.28
C ALA A 150 -7.42 -12.32 12.15
N GLU A 151 -6.22 -12.89 12.32
CA GLU A 151 -5.89 -14.31 12.13
C GLU A 151 -6.09 -14.78 10.68
N ILE A 152 -5.94 -13.86 9.72
CA ILE A 152 -6.01 -14.11 8.29
C ILE A 152 -4.60 -13.97 7.69
N GLY A 153 -4.22 -14.89 6.81
CA GLY A 153 -2.92 -14.84 6.15
C GLY A 153 -2.79 -13.64 5.20
N VAL A 154 -1.57 -13.14 5.01
CA VAL A 154 -1.26 -12.12 4.01
C VAL A 154 -0.37 -12.72 2.92
N ASP A 155 -0.81 -12.66 1.67
CA ASP A 155 0.04 -12.90 0.50
C ASP A 155 0.60 -11.55 0.04
N SER A 156 1.81 -11.25 0.50
CA SER A 156 2.53 -10.01 0.15
C SER A 156 3.36 -10.14 -1.13
N ARG A 157 3.28 -11.27 -1.85
CA ARG A 157 4.14 -11.63 -3.01
C ARG A 157 5.58 -12.05 -2.68
N PHE A 158 5.94 -12.05 -1.39
CA PHE A 158 7.25 -12.48 -0.91
C PHE A 158 7.11 -13.79 -0.15
N SER A 159 8.09 -14.68 -0.32
CA SER A 159 8.20 -15.93 0.43
C SER A 159 9.26 -15.78 1.52
N GLY A 160 8.85 -15.97 2.78
CA GLY A 160 9.67 -15.78 3.98
C GLY A 160 9.15 -14.65 4.87
N TYR A 161 9.41 -14.77 6.18
CA TYR A 161 8.87 -13.86 7.20
C TYR A 161 9.87 -12.78 7.61
N LEU A 162 11.09 -13.16 8.00
CA LEU A 162 12.14 -12.23 8.45
C LEU A 162 13.04 -11.75 7.29
N TYR A 163 13.25 -12.64 6.32
CA TYR A 163 14.01 -12.38 5.10
C TYR A 163 13.19 -12.97 3.94
N GLY A 164 12.25 -12.17 3.44
CA GLY A 164 11.36 -12.55 2.36
C GLY A 164 12.02 -12.33 1.01
N PHE A 165 12.08 -13.35 0.17
CA PHE A 165 12.46 -13.20 -1.24
C PHE A 165 11.21 -12.98 -2.08
N ALA A 166 11.26 -12.08 -3.05
CA ALA A 166 10.17 -11.93 -4.00
C ALA A 166 10.01 -13.23 -4.81
N ASP A 167 8.96 -13.98 -4.49
CA ASP A 167 8.57 -15.23 -5.14
C ASP A 167 7.04 -15.31 -5.14
N PRO A 168 6.41 -14.62 -6.10
CA PRO A 168 5.01 -14.72 -6.44
C PRO A 168 4.32 -16.06 -6.30
N LYS A 169 4.97 -17.13 -6.73
CA LYS A 169 4.36 -18.45 -6.85
C LYS A 169 4.37 -19.11 -5.48
N ARG A 170 5.54 -19.15 -4.83
CA ARG A 170 5.65 -19.72 -3.48
C ARG A 170 4.85 -18.94 -2.45
N ALA A 171 4.78 -17.61 -2.55
CA ALA A 171 3.94 -16.80 -1.67
C ALA A 171 2.45 -17.16 -1.78
N ALA A 172 1.95 -17.37 -3.01
CA ALA A 172 0.58 -17.78 -3.23
C ALA A 172 0.28 -19.21 -2.72
N ASP A 173 1.27 -20.10 -2.82
CA ASP A 173 1.16 -21.49 -2.35
C ASP A 173 1.31 -21.63 -0.83
N ALA A 174 1.93 -20.66 -0.14
CA ALA A 174 2.11 -20.66 1.32
C ALA A 174 0.78 -20.64 2.11
N HIS A 175 -0.30 -20.20 1.48
CA HIS A 175 -1.65 -20.16 2.05
C HIS A 175 -2.49 -21.37 1.63
N ARG A 176 -1.85 -22.54 1.53
CA ARG A 176 -2.50 -23.83 1.29
C ARG A 176 -2.00 -24.85 2.30
N GLU A 177 -2.90 -25.69 2.78
CA GLU A 177 -2.57 -26.81 3.65
C GLU A 177 -2.89 -28.12 2.92
N SER A 178 -2.02 -29.12 3.10
CA SER A 178 -2.32 -30.47 2.66
C SER A 178 -3.17 -31.18 3.72
N TYR A 179 -4.13 -31.96 3.25
CA TYR A 179 -4.92 -32.84 4.10
C TYR A 179 -5.17 -34.16 3.40
N VAL A 180 -5.34 -35.22 4.18
CA VAL A 180 -5.59 -36.56 3.65
C VAL A 180 -7.09 -36.82 3.64
N SER A 181 -7.59 -37.24 2.49
CA SER A 181 -8.97 -37.72 2.33
C SER A 181 -8.92 -39.11 1.72
N GLY A 182 -9.01 -40.13 2.57
CA GLY A 182 -8.83 -41.53 2.18
C GLY A 182 -7.38 -41.82 1.77
N ARG A 183 -7.17 -42.24 0.51
CA ARG A 183 -5.83 -42.52 -0.05
C ARG A 183 -5.18 -41.32 -0.75
N ASN A 184 -5.90 -40.20 -0.88
CA ASN A 184 -5.43 -39.04 -1.63
C ASN A 184 -5.02 -37.90 -0.71
N THR A 185 -3.90 -37.27 -1.02
CA THR A 185 -3.51 -35.96 -0.47
C THR A 185 -4.18 -34.87 -1.29
N LEU A 186 -4.97 -34.03 -0.64
CA LEU A 186 -5.64 -32.88 -1.23
C LEU A 186 -5.04 -31.59 -0.65
N LEU A 187 -5.19 -30.49 -1.38
CA LEU A 187 -4.80 -29.16 -0.91
C LEU A 187 -6.06 -28.34 -0.63
N ARG A 188 -6.10 -27.69 0.53
CA ARG A 188 -7.15 -26.72 0.91
C ARG A 188 -6.55 -25.34 1.00
N SER A 189 -7.25 -24.34 0.45
CA SER A 189 -6.84 -22.93 0.64
C SER A 189 -7.13 -22.50 2.07
N LEU A 190 -6.13 -21.92 2.71
CA LEU A 190 -6.27 -21.16 3.95
C LEU A 190 -6.82 -19.76 3.63
N PRO A 191 -7.54 -19.12 4.56
CA PRO A 191 -7.97 -17.73 4.40
C PRO A 191 -6.78 -16.78 4.21
N CYS A 192 -6.74 -16.04 3.11
CA CYS A 192 -5.70 -15.04 2.88
C CYS A 192 -6.14 -13.81 2.10
N LEU A 193 -5.55 -12.67 2.44
CA LEU A 193 -5.64 -11.42 1.68
C LEU A 193 -4.38 -11.26 0.82
N SER A 194 -4.55 -11.21 -0.50
CA SER A 194 -3.46 -10.81 -1.40
C SER A 194 -3.35 -9.29 -1.43
N VAL A 195 -2.20 -8.75 -1.03
CA VAL A 195 -1.97 -7.30 -0.94
C VAL A 195 -0.98 -6.90 -2.03
N TYR A 196 -1.41 -5.96 -2.89
CA TYR A 196 -0.63 -5.42 -3.99
C TYR A 196 -0.20 -3.99 -3.72
N LYS A 197 1.11 -3.74 -3.71
CA LYS A 197 1.73 -2.44 -3.39
C LYS A 197 2.54 -1.89 -4.57
N PRO A 198 1.90 -1.24 -5.56
CA PRO A 198 2.58 -0.74 -6.75
C PRO A 198 3.60 0.38 -6.47
N HIS A 199 3.56 1.01 -5.29
CA HIS A 199 4.51 2.04 -4.86
C HIS A 199 5.54 1.54 -3.84
N GLY A 200 5.62 0.22 -3.63
CA GLY A 200 6.53 -0.39 -2.66
C GLY A 200 6.02 -0.33 -1.23
N SER A 201 6.89 -0.70 -0.29
CA SER A 201 6.53 -0.84 1.12
C SER A 201 7.70 -0.47 2.02
N LEU A 202 7.42 -0.03 3.25
CA LEU A 202 8.44 0.35 4.23
C LEU A 202 9.31 -0.83 4.70
N ASP A 203 8.89 -2.07 4.45
CA ASP A 203 9.66 -3.28 4.74
C ASP A 203 10.41 -3.86 3.53
N TRP A 204 10.48 -3.15 2.41
CA TRP A 204 11.22 -3.62 1.23
C TRP A 204 12.60 -2.99 1.19
N PHE A 205 13.63 -3.80 0.96
CA PHE A 205 15.02 -3.35 0.92
C PHE A 205 15.74 -3.94 -0.28
N ASP A 206 16.71 -3.20 -0.80
CA ASP A 206 17.67 -3.72 -1.76
C ASP A 206 18.86 -4.37 -1.04
N VAL A 207 19.10 -5.64 -1.35
CA VAL A 207 20.28 -6.40 -0.94
C VAL A 207 20.91 -7.02 -2.18
N GLY A 208 21.96 -6.36 -2.68
CA GLY A 208 22.77 -6.88 -3.78
C GLY A 208 22.01 -7.01 -5.10
N GLY A 209 21.15 -6.04 -5.43
CA GLY A 209 20.36 -6.07 -6.67
C GLY A 209 19.10 -6.92 -6.57
N LYS A 210 18.71 -7.35 -5.35
CA LYS A 210 17.47 -8.09 -5.10
C LYS A 210 16.60 -7.34 -4.11
N VAL A 211 15.32 -7.21 -4.45
CA VAL A 211 14.32 -6.73 -3.49
C VAL A 211 13.99 -7.85 -2.54
N ILE A 212 14.16 -7.57 -1.25
CA ILE A 212 13.78 -8.46 -0.15
C ILE A 212 12.79 -7.74 0.75
N ARG A 213 11.94 -8.50 1.42
CA ARG A 213 11.04 -8.01 2.46
C ARG A 213 11.62 -8.34 3.82
N SER A 214 11.71 -7.39 4.74
CA SER A 214 12.06 -7.66 6.13
C SER A 214 11.29 -6.73 7.08
N PRO A 215 10.62 -7.26 8.12
CA PRO A 215 9.96 -6.42 9.10
C PRO A 215 10.95 -5.71 10.04
N MET A 216 12.22 -6.12 10.02
CA MET A 216 13.27 -5.57 10.89
C MET A 216 13.70 -4.18 10.42
N GLU A 217 14.01 -3.34 11.39
CA GLU A 217 14.61 -2.03 11.12
C GLU A 217 16.06 -2.21 10.69
N THR A 218 16.43 -1.46 9.66
CA THR A 218 17.78 -1.46 9.13
C THR A 218 18.19 -0.04 8.79
N ASP A 219 19.48 0.20 8.66
CA ASP A 219 20.00 1.50 8.19
C ASP A 219 19.82 1.70 6.67
N ARG A 220 19.10 0.79 6.00
CA ARG A 220 18.82 0.88 4.57
C ARG A 220 17.55 1.68 4.31
N VAL A 221 17.56 2.43 3.22
CA VAL A 221 16.38 3.14 2.73
C VAL A 221 15.40 2.14 2.13
N PRO A 222 14.12 2.15 2.55
CA PRO A 222 13.10 1.30 1.94
C PRO A 222 12.92 1.56 0.43
N VAL A 223 12.59 0.50 -0.29
CA VAL A 223 12.30 0.53 -1.72
C VAL A 223 10.85 0.97 -1.93
N ILE A 224 10.66 2.28 -2.03
CA ILE A 224 9.36 2.93 -2.26
C ILE A 224 9.44 3.92 -3.44
N ILE A 225 8.29 4.20 -4.07
CA ILE A 225 8.14 5.24 -5.09
C ILE A 225 7.45 6.44 -4.44
N THR A 226 8.20 7.52 -4.23
CA THR A 226 7.66 8.80 -3.74
C THR A 226 7.09 9.64 -4.90
N PRO A 227 6.18 10.59 -4.62
CA PRO A 227 5.72 11.54 -5.63
C PRO A 227 6.91 12.21 -6.35
N GLY A 228 6.80 12.42 -7.67
CA GLY A 228 7.89 12.97 -8.49
C GLY A 228 9.15 12.10 -8.67
N ALA A 229 9.26 10.98 -7.96
CA ALA A 229 10.37 10.02 -8.11
C ALA A 229 10.04 8.89 -9.10
N SER A 230 9.18 9.13 -10.09
CA SER A 230 8.69 8.09 -11.02
C SER A 230 9.78 7.42 -11.87
N LYS A 231 10.97 8.03 -11.95
CA LYS A 231 12.17 7.46 -12.61
C LYS A 231 13.08 6.64 -11.67
N TYR A 232 12.65 6.35 -10.44
CA TYR A 232 13.51 5.74 -9.43
C TYR A 232 13.77 4.23 -9.68
N ARG A 233 15.06 3.91 -9.87
CA ARG A 233 15.72 2.59 -9.87
C ARG A 233 15.12 1.52 -10.80
N GLU A 234 15.49 1.59 -12.08
CA GLU A 234 15.23 0.55 -13.09
C GLU A 234 15.58 -0.88 -12.62
N SER A 235 16.63 -1.02 -11.80
CA SER A 235 17.13 -2.29 -11.29
C SER A 235 16.07 -3.10 -10.50
N PHE A 236 15.04 -2.44 -9.95
CA PHE A 236 13.98 -3.09 -9.16
C PHE A 236 12.59 -2.94 -9.78
N ARG A 237 12.51 -2.37 -10.99
CA ARG A 237 11.25 -2.11 -11.70
C ARG A 237 10.38 -3.35 -11.79
N TRP A 238 10.97 -4.52 -11.98
CA TRP A 238 10.28 -5.80 -12.05
C TRP A 238 9.41 -6.10 -10.83
N ALA A 239 9.85 -5.72 -9.62
CA ALA A 239 9.09 -6.00 -8.39
C ALA A 239 7.83 -5.15 -8.33
N PHE A 240 7.93 -3.87 -8.71
CA PHE A 240 6.77 -2.99 -8.84
C PHE A 240 5.85 -3.43 -9.99
N ASP A 241 6.42 -3.89 -11.10
CA ASP A 241 5.66 -4.36 -12.26
C ASP A 241 4.91 -5.67 -11.95
N ASP A 242 5.44 -6.59 -11.12
CA ASP A 242 4.68 -7.75 -10.63
C ASP A 242 3.45 -7.32 -9.83
N GLN A 243 3.63 -6.35 -8.92
CA GLN A 243 2.52 -5.83 -8.10
C GLN A 243 1.44 -5.18 -8.96
N ARG A 244 1.84 -4.31 -9.89
CA ARG A 244 0.93 -3.65 -10.83
C ARG A 244 0.23 -4.65 -11.72
N THR A 245 0.98 -5.56 -12.36
CA THR A 245 0.42 -6.56 -13.28
C THR A 245 -0.54 -7.49 -12.56
N SER A 246 -0.19 -7.92 -11.35
CA SER A 246 -1.05 -8.79 -10.54
C SER A 246 -2.29 -8.04 -10.06
N GLY A 247 -2.15 -6.81 -9.56
CA GLY A 247 -3.26 -5.94 -9.20
C GLY A 247 -4.21 -5.70 -10.37
N ASN A 248 -3.70 -5.32 -11.54
CA ASN A 248 -4.47 -5.10 -12.76
C ASN A 248 -5.22 -6.36 -13.21
N ARG A 249 -4.59 -7.53 -13.08
CA ARG A 249 -5.27 -8.81 -13.33
C ARG A 249 -6.42 -9.01 -12.36
N CYS A 250 -6.25 -8.69 -11.08
CA CYS A 250 -7.32 -8.78 -10.10
C CYS A 250 -8.45 -7.78 -10.40
N VAL A 251 -8.14 -6.55 -10.84
CA VAL A 251 -9.15 -5.57 -11.31
C VAL A 251 -9.95 -6.14 -12.49
N ALA A 252 -9.28 -6.69 -13.49
CA ALA A 252 -9.94 -7.24 -14.68
C ALA A 252 -10.86 -8.43 -14.38
N ASN A 253 -10.60 -9.18 -13.30
CA ASN A 253 -11.41 -10.33 -12.88
C ASN A 253 -12.37 -10.01 -11.73
N ALA A 254 -12.31 -8.80 -11.16
CA ALA A 254 -13.16 -8.41 -10.05
C ALA A 254 -14.60 -8.24 -10.55
N THR A 255 -15.55 -8.81 -9.81
CA THR A 255 -16.98 -8.57 -10.06
C THR A 255 -17.51 -7.40 -9.25
N ARG A 256 -16.74 -6.98 -8.22
CA ARG A 256 -17.12 -5.95 -7.26
C ARG A 256 -15.88 -5.16 -6.83
N LEU A 257 -16.06 -3.87 -6.57
CA LEU A 257 -15.01 -2.97 -6.10
C LEU A 257 -15.45 -2.25 -4.84
N MET A 258 -14.52 -2.02 -3.92
CA MET A 258 -14.73 -1.18 -2.75
C MET A 258 -13.51 -0.30 -2.52
N PHE A 259 -13.74 1.01 -2.52
CA PHE A 259 -12.71 2.01 -2.22
C PHE A 259 -12.79 2.40 -0.75
N ILE A 260 -11.66 2.36 -0.05
CA ILE A 260 -11.57 2.71 1.37
C ILE A 260 -10.48 3.75 1.57
N GLY A 261 -10.84 4.91 2.09
CA GLY A 261 -9.87 6.00 2.32
C GLY A 261 -9.19 6.50 1.04
N TYR A 262 -9.81 6.32 -0.12
CA TYR A 262 -9.29 6.77 -1.40
C TYR A 262 -9.82 8.16 -1.76
N GLY A 263 -8.94 9.08 -2.14
CA GLY A 263 -9.31 10.38 -2.68
C GLY A 263 -9.40 10.30 -4.20
N PHE A 264 -10.59 10.53 -4.78
CA PHE A 264 -10.82 10.53 -6.23
C PHE A 264 -10.29 11.79 -6.96
N ASN A 265 -9.43 12.57 -6.30
CA ASN A 265 -8.88 13.82 -6.82
C ASN A 265 -7.63 13.63 -7.69
N ASP A 266 -7.13 12.40 -7.83
CA ASP A 266 -5.88 12.10 -8.52
C ASP A 266 -6.10 11.19 -9.74
N ASP A 267 -5.32 11.44 -10.79
CA ASP A 267 -5.16 10.57 -11.97
C ASP A 267 -4.53 9.20 -11.60
N HIS A 268 -4.13 9.02 -10.34
CA HIS A 268 -3.63 7.76 -9.77
C HIS A 268 -4.63 6.61 -9.90
N LEU A 269 -5.94 6.86 -9.99
CA LEU A 269 -6.94 5.79 -10.06
C LEU A 269 -6.82 5.01 -11.38
N GLU A 270 -6.55 5.71 -12.48
CA GLU A 270 -6.26 5.09 -13.78
C GLU A 270 -4.92 4.34 -13.77
N GLN A 271 -3.94 4.81 -13.00
CA GLN A 271 -2.65 4.11 -12.85
C GLN A 271 -2.77 2.83 -11.99
N LEU A 272 -3.59 2.86 -10.94
CA LEU A 272 -3.81 1.74 -10.01
C LEU A 272 -4.79 0.70 -10.55
N CYS A 273 -5.75 1.13 -11.38
CA CYS A 273 -6.79 0.28 -11.97
C CYS A 273 -7.02 0.67 -13.45
N PRO A 274 -6.07 0.39 -14.37
CA PRO A 274 -6.20 0.76 -15.77
C PRO A 274 -7.45 0.14 -16.39
N GLY A 275 -8.26 0.95 -17.07
CA GLY A 275 -9.51 0.53 -17.70
C GLY A 275 -10.76 0.67 -16.81
N LEU A 276 -10.60 1.03 -15.54
CA LEU A 276 -11.73 1.35 -14.67
C LEU A 276 -12.25 2.77 -14.97
N LYS A 277 -13.24 2.89 -15.85
CA LYS A 277 -13.97 4.14 -16.06
C LYS A 277 -14.94 4.36 -14.90
N VAL A 278 -14.49 5.07 -13.87
CA VAL A 278 -15.37 5.54 -12.80
C VAL A 278 -16.13 6.75 -13.32
N THR A 279 -17.42 6.60 -13.61
CA THR A 279 -18.29 7.76 -13.78
C THR A 279 -18.42 8.45 -12.44
N LYS A 280 -17.80 9.64 -12.29
CA LYS A 280 -17.99 10.47 -11.10
C LYS A 280 -19.51 10.68 -10.93
N PRO A 281 -20.10 10.39 -9.76
CA PRO A 281 -21.49 10.76 -9.52
C PRO A 281 -21.61 12.28 -9.73
N LEU A 282 -22.61 12.70 -10.51
CA LEU A 282 -22.92 14.10 -10.72
C LEU A 282 -23.06 14.76 -9.35
N SER A 283 -22.22 15.79 -9.13
CA SER A 283 -22.21 16.64 -7.93
C SER A 283 -23.56 17.29 -7.68
#